data_AF-A0A6G9N7E4-F1
#
_entry.id   AF-A0A6G9N7E4-F1
#
_cell.length_a   1.000
_cell.length_b   1.000
_cell.length_c   1.000
_cell.angle_alpha   90.00
_cell.angle_beta   90.00
_cell.angle_gamma   90.00
#
_symmetry.space_group_name_H-M   'P 1'
#
loop_
_entity.id
_entity.type
_entity.pdbx_description
1 polymer ?
#
loop_
_entity_poly.entity_id
_entity_poly.type
_entity_poly.pdbx_seq_one_letter_code
_entity_poly.pdbx_strand_id
1 'polypeptide(L)'
;MTNTLYYGNNFDVLREHIADESVDLIYLDPPFNSNANYNILFKSPEGQQSDAHIEAFEDTWHWNDTAEAAFDEVMRSGNSDAFKLLRAMPNEATRWDYVSAIC
;
A
#
# COMPACT_ATOMS: atom_id res chain seq x y z
N MET A 1 -17.62 -21.50 1.53
CA MET A 1 -16.42 -20.67 1.41
C MET A 1 -16.37 -19.79 2.64
N THR A 2 -15.28 -19.86 3.39
CA THR A 2 -15.09 -19.05 4.60
C THR A 2 -14.30 -17.82 4.21
N ASN A 3 -14.80 -16.64 4.55
CA ASN A 3 -14.05 -15.41 4.35
C ASN A 3 -12.93 -15.35 5.39
N THR A 4 -11.72 -15.04 4.93
CA THR A 4 -10.53 -14.95 5.80
C THR A 4 -10.05 -13.51 5.86
N LEU A 5 -9.75 -13.04 7.07
CA LEU A 5 -9.10 -11.75 7.30
C LEU A 5 -7.70 -12.01 7.82
N TYR A 6 -6.71 -11.46 7.15
CA TYR A 6 -5.31 -11.47 7.58
C TYR A 6 -4.94 -10.11 8.17
N TYR A 7 -4.13 -10.11 9.22
CA TYR A 7 -3.61 -8.90 9.85
C TYR A 7 -2.08 -8.97 9.89
N GLY A 8 -1.40 -8.01 9.27
CA GLY A 8 0.05 -7.97 9.17
C GLY A 8 0.53 -7.19 7.94
N ASN A 9 1.84 -7.25 7.69
CA ASN A 9 2.43 -6.76 6.46
C ASN A 9 1.89 -7.58 5.27
N ASN A 10 1.52 -6.90 4.18
CA ASN A 10 0.88 -7.53 3.04
C ASN A 10 1.80 -8.50 2.28
N PHE A 11 3.10 -8.20 2.15
CA PHE A 11 4.05 -9.09 1.48
C PHE A 11 4.18 -10.43 2.20
N ASP A 12 4.33 -10.39 3.53
CA ASP A 12 4.47 -11.59 4.35
C ASP A 12 3.18 -12.42 4.27
N VAL A 13 2.02 -11.77 4.44
CA VAL A 13 0.71 -12.42 4.34
C VAL A 13 0.50 -13.09 2.98
N LEU A 14 0.77 -12.37 1.89
CA LEU A 14 0.58 -12.89 0.54
C LEU A 14 1.51 -14.08 0.26
N ARG A 15 2.76 -14.05 0.73
CA ARG A 15 3.75 -15.12 0.49
C ARG A 15 3.53 -16.35 1.36
N GLU A 16 3.13 -16.17 2.62
CA GLU A 16 3.07 -17.26 3.59
C GLU A 16 1.70 -17.93 3.67
N HIS A 17 0.63 -17.22 3.32
CA HIS A 17 -0.73 -17.67 3.59
C HIS A 17 -1.63 -17.79 2.36
N ILE A 18 -1.26 -17.19 1.23
CA ILE A 18 -2.05 -17.29 -0.01
C ILE A 18 -1.32 -18.23 -0.98
N ALA A 19 -2.02 -19.23 -1.48
CA ALA A 19 -1.45 -20.18 -2.43
C ALA A 19 -1.31 -19.55 -3.83
N ASP A 20 -0.29 -19.97 -4.57
CA ASP A 20 -0.13 -19.59 -5.97
C ASP A 20 -1.37 -19.95 -6.80
N GLU A 21 -1.69 -19.10 -7.78
CA GLU A 21 -2.81 -19.31 -8.73
C GLU A 21 -4.18 -19.58 -8.07
N SER A 22 -4.37 -19.15 -6.82
CA SER A 22 -5.61 -19.41 -6.05
C SER A 22 -6.61 -18.24 -6.02
N VAL A 23 -6.26 -17.10 -6.63
CA VAL A 23 -7.04 -15.86 -6.60
C VAL A 23 -7.52 -15.49 -8.00
N ASP A 24 -8.83 -15.44 -8.19
CA ASP A 24 -9.44 -15.07 -9.47
C ASP A 24 -9.54 -13.55 -9.69
N LEU A 25 -9.69 -12.78 -8.61
CA LEU A 25 -9.89 -11.33 -8.66
C LEU A 25 -9.24 -10.63 -7.47
N ILE A 26 -8.50 -9.57 -7.74
CA ILE A 26 -7.87 -8.69 -6.76
C ILE A 26 -8.51 -7.31 -6.87
N TYR A 27 -8.96 -6.75 -5.74
CA TYR A 27 -9.33 -5.35 -5.62
C TYR A 27 -8.35 -4.66 -4.67
N LEU A 28 -7.68 -3.62 -5.17
CA LEU A 28 -6.76 -2.79 -4.42
C LEU A 28 -7.16 -1.33 -4.62
N ASP A 29 -7.33 -0.61 -3.53
CA ASP A 29 -7.56 0.83 -3.51
C ASP A 29 -6.39 1.47 -2.76
N PRO A 30 -5.19 1.53 -3.38
CA PRO A 30 -4.05 2.13 -2.71
C PRO A 30 -4.34 3.61 -2.45
N PRO A 31 -3.87 4.15 -1.31
CA PRO A 31 -4.05 5.55 -0.96
C PRO A 31 -3.56 6.47 -2.08
N PHE A 32 -4.36 7.48 -2.43
CA PHE A 32 -3.95 8.52 -3.35
C PHE A 32 -2.99 9.45 -2.60
N ASN A 33 -1.74 9.57 -3.05
CA ASN A 33 -0.76 10.53 -2.52
C ASN A 33 -1.26 11.97 -2.71
N SER A 34 -2.13 12.40 -1.82
CA SER A 34 -2.85 13.67 -1.89
C SER A 34 -2.08 14.79 -1.19
N ASN A 35 -0.93 14.46 -0.56
CA ASN A 35 -0.17 15.33 0.33
C ASN A 35 -1.04 15.98 1.41
N ALA A 36 -2.11 15.31 1.82
CA ALA A 36 -3.04 15.80 2.83
C ALA A 36 -2.70 15.20 4.20
N ASN A 37 -2.26 16.04 5.14
CA ASN A 37 -2.17 15.66 6.55
C ASN A 37 -3.57 15.64 7.18
N TYR A 38 -4.13 14.46 7.37
CA TYR A 38 -5.43 14.30 8.03
C TYR A 38 -5.27 14.32 9.55
N ASN A 39 -5.09 15.49 10.17
CA ASN A 39 -5.15 15.59 11.63
C ASN A 39 -6.52 15.12 12.17
N ILE A 40 -6.62 13.89 12.68
CA ILE A 40 -7.79 13.42 13.41
C ILE A 40 -7.80 14.13 14.75
N LEU A 41 -8.49 15.27 14.81
CA LEU A 41 -8.75 15.98 16.06
C LEU A 41 -9.78 15.17 16.86
N PHE A 42 -9.33 14.26 17.72
CA PHE A 42 -10.18 13.73 18.78
C PHE A 42 -10.57 14.89 19.72
N LYS A 43 -11.76 15.46 19.50
CA LYS A 43 -12.36 16.38 20.48
C LYS A 43 -12.88 15.55 21.64
N SER A 44 -12.20 15.62 22.78
CA SER A 44 -12.77 15.13 24.04
C SER A 44 -14.04 15.96 24.37
N PRO A 45 -15.11 15.37 24.92
CA PRO A 45 -16.37 16.07 25.21
C PRO A 45 -16.25 17.26 26.18
N GLU A 46 -15.12 17.38 26.88
CA GLU A 46 -14.94 18.29 28.02
C GLU A 46 -14.10 19.55 27.72
N GLY A 47 -13.80 19.84 26.45
CA GLY A 47 -13.29 21.16 26.03
C GLY A 47 -11.86 21.50 26.47
N GLN A 48 -11.14 20.59 27.11
CA GLN A 48 -9.68 20.72 27.29
C GLN A 48 -8.97 20.22 26.03
N GLN A 49 -8.13 21.09 25.45
CA GLN A 49 -7.19 20.71 24.38
C GLN A 49 -6.28 19.60 24.91
N SER A 50 -6.49 18.36 24.48
CA SER A 50 -5.55 17.29 24.73
C SER A 50 -4.33 17.51 23.84
N ASP A 51 -3.14 17.61 24.44
CA ASP A 51 -1.83 17.65 23.75
C ASP A 51 -1.51 16.38 22.94
N ALA A 52 -2.44 15.43 22.83
CA ALA A 52 -2.35 14.29 21.96
C ALA A 52 -2.79 14.67 20.53
N HIS A 53 -2.00 15.52 19.87
CA HIS A 53 -1.93 15.49 18.41
C HIS A 53 -1.33 14.12 18.04
N ILE A 54 -2.18 13.11 17.90
CA ILE A 54 -1.77 11.84 17.30
C ILE A 54 -1.57 12.18 15.82
N GLU A 55 -0.32 12.15 15.39
CA GLU A 55 0.08 12.26 13.99
C GLU A 55 -0.70 11.22 13.19
N ALA A 56 -1.77 11.69 12.58
CA ALA A 56 -2.74 10.86 11.93
C ALA A 56 -2.22 10.64 10.52
N PHE A 57 -1.67 9.44 10.32
CA PHE A 57 -1.27 8.82 9.06
C PHE A 57 -0.80 9.82 8.01
N GLU A 58 0.52 9.96 7.90
CA GLU A 58 1.15 10.55 6.72
C GLU A 58 0.67 9.79 5.47
N ASP A 59 -0.21 10.41 4.67
CA ASP A 59 -0.59 9.97 3.33
C ASP A 59 0.54 10.29 2.32
N THR A 60 1.77 10.01 2.74
CA THR A 60 3.00 10.30 2.02
C THR A 60 3.81 9.03 1.93
N TRP A 61 3.61 8.32 0.83
CA TRP A 61 4.43 7.18 0.46
C TRP A 61 5.64 7.71 -0.30
N HIS A 62 6.81 7.21 0.07
CA HIS A 62 8.06 7.56 -0.59
C HIS A 62 8.69 6.29 -1.11
N TRP A 63 9.36 6.40 -2.25
CA TRP A 63 10.20 5.32 -2.73
C TRP A 63 11.26 5.00 -1.69
N ASN A 64 11.24 3.76 -1.23
CA ASN A 64 12.13 3.23 -0.21
C ASN A 64 12.74 1.91 -0.69
N ASP A 65 13.68 1.37 0.08
CA ASP A 65 14.38 0.14 -0.26
C ASP A 65 13.43 -1.07 -0.44
N THR A 66 12.27 -1.06 0.23
CA THR A 66 11.26 -2.13 0.12
C THR A 66 10.50 -2.04 -1.20
N ALA A 67 10.08 -0.83 -1.60
CA ALA A 67 9.45 -0.56 -2.88
C ALA A 67 10.40 -0.90 -4.05
N GLU A 68 11.69 -0.57 -3.90
CA GLU A 68 12.72 -0.93 -4.88
C GLU A 68 12.90 -2.45 -5.02
N ALA A 69 13.05 -3.14 -3.88
CA ALA A 69 13.20 -4.59 -3.88
C ALA A 69 11.98 -5.29 -4.49
N ALA A 70 10.76 -4.85 -4.14
CA ALA A 70 9.52 -5.40 -4.67
C ALA A 70 9.39 -5.17 -6.19
N PHE A 71 9.72 -3.96 -6.65
CA PHE A 71 9.73 -3.67 -8.09
C PHE A 71 10.72 -4.57 -8.83
N ASP A 72 11.96 -4.66 -8.35
CA ASP A 72 13.01 -5.50 -8.91
C ASP A 72 12.62 -6.99 -8.95
N GLU A 73 11.95 -7.48 -7.92
CA GLU A 73 11.44 -8.84 -7.87
C GLU A 73 10.42 -9.10 -8.95
N VAL A 74 9.46 -8.18 -9.17
CA VAL A 74 8.52 -8.29 -10.30
C VAL A 74 9.27 -8.30 -11.64
N MET A 75 10.29 -7.45 -11.80
CA MET A 75 11.11 -7.42 -13.02
C MET A 75 11.82 -8.76 -13.28
N ARG A 76 12.22 -9.48 -12.23
CA ARG A 76 12.96 -10.75 -12.31
C ARG A 76 12.08 -11.99 -12.25
N SER A 77 10.83 -11.86 -11.80
CA SER A 77 9.90 -12.97 -11.54
C SER A 77 9.50 -13.77 -12.80
N GLY A 78 9.72 -13.22 -13.99
CA GLY A 78 9.24 -13.80 -15.25
C GLY A 78 7.74 -13.59 -15.49
N ASN A 79 7.01 -12.97 -14.55
CA ASN A 79 5.60 -12.61 -14.72
C ASN A 79 5.47 -11.40 -15.67
N SER A 80 5.41 -11.70 -16.97
CA SER A 80 5.45 -10.68 -18.01
C SER A 80 4.22 -9.76 -18.00
N ASP A 81 3.10 -10.21 -17.43
CA ASP A 81 1.86 -9.43 -17.42
C ASP A 81 1.83 -8.41 -16.30
N ALA A 82 2.28 -8.78 -15.09
CA ALA A 82 2.52 -7.83 -14.01
C ALA A 82 3.55 -6.76 -14.42
N PHE A 83 4.62 -7.16 -15.09
CA PHE A 83 5.61 -6.25 -15.64
C PHE A 83 5.02 -5.29 -16.68
N LYS A 84 4.24 -5.81 -17.66
CA LYS A 84 3.58 -4.98 -18.69
C LYS A 84 2.63 -3.97 -18.05
N LEU A 85 1.88 -4.37 -17.02
CA LEU A 85 0.96 -3.49 -16.30
C LEU A 85 1.71 -2.34 -15.63
N LEU A 86 2.79 -2.63 -14.89
CA LEU A 86 3.62 -1.58 -14.27
C LEU A 86 4.22 -0.64 -15.33
N ARG A 87 4.62 -1.17 -16.49
CA ARG A 87 5.14 -0.36 -17.61
C ARG A 87 4.09 0.46 -18.35
N ALA A 88 2.82 0.04 -18.32
CA ALA A 88 1.72 0.71 -19.01
C ALA A 88 1.20 1.94 -18.24
N MET A 89 1.67 2.15 -17.01
CA MET A 89 1.32 3.34 -16.24
C MET A 89 1.75 4.62 -16.97
N PRO A 90 0.92 5.68 -16.92
CA PRO A 90 1.00 6.80 -17.84
C PRO A 90 2.29 7.61 -17.73
N ASN A 91 2.93 7.58 -16.56
CA ASN A 91 4.23 8.19 -16.36
C ASN A 91 4.99 7.48 -15.24
N GLU A 92 6.27 7.80 -15.17
CA GLU A 92 7.18 7.27 -14.19
C GLU A 92 6.68 7.54 -12.76
N ALA A 93 6.36 8.79 -12.40
CA ALA A 93 5.89 9.16 -11.06
C ALA A 93 4.67 8.34 -10.60
N THR A 94 3.66 8.16 -11.45
CA THR A 94 2.48 7.34 -11.13
C THR A 94 2.84 5.88 -10.83
N ARG A 95 3.87 5.35 -11.49
CA ARG A 95 4.39 4.00 -11.20
C ARG A 95 5.13 3.95 -9.87
N TRP A 96 5.96 4.95 -9.58
CA TRP A 96 6.66 5.06 -8.29
C TRP A 96 5.66 5.21 -7.13
N ASP A 97 4.65 6.08 -7.28
CA ASP A 97 3.60 6.29 -6.29
C ASP A 97 2.81 5.01 -6.03
N TYR A 98 2.40 4.31 -7.10
CA TYR A 98 1.61 3.08 -6.97
C TYR A 98 2.39 1.97 -6.25
N VAL A 99 3.64 1.74 -6.64
CA VAL A 99 4.48 0.72 -5.98
C VAL A 99 4.76 1.11 -4.53
N SER A 100 5.08 2.37 -4.26
CA SER A 100 5.34 2.84 -2.90
C SER A 100 4.10 2.74 -2.00
N ALA A 101 2.89 2.94 -2.54
CA ALA A 101 1.65 2.87 -1.76
C ALA A 101 1.25 1.43 -1.40
N ILE A 102 1.75 0.43 -2.12
CA ILE A 102 1.48 -0.98 -1.81
C ILE A 102 2.61 -1.65 -1.01
N CYS A 103 3.71 -0.94 -0.74
CA CYS A 103 4.89 -1.48 -0.05
C CYS A 103 5.10 -0.84 1.32
#